data_AF-A0A525JUF8-F1
#
_entry.id   AF-A0A525JUF8-F1
#
_cell.length_a   1.000
_cell.length_b   1.000
_cell.length_c   1.000
_cell.angle_alpha   90.00
_cell.angle_beta   90.00
_cell.angle_gamma   90.00
#
_symmetry.space_group_name_H-M   'P 1'
#
loop_
_entity.id
_entity.type
_entity.pdbx_description
1 polymer ?
#
loop_
_entity_poly.entity_id
_entity_poly.type
_entity_poly.pdbx_seq_one_letter_code
_entity_poly.pdbx_strand_id
1 'polypeptide(L)'
;MDLVNEYLRSVAALLPKAQREDIIAELRDTILTRIEERESDLGRPLTDDEVEAVLREVGHPLVIAARYREGPQHVVGPALYPYWLFALKAAILLQIAAAVVAVIVRTVVFGNFPQVLGQAIGSGVVGVLVSLGAVTGAVWILERRGARIDYLDRWRVRDLRLLEIATWDTSTLREWIAARQAQHRRDRPEPPPQHPLRETSPVARGLALIVVGTALILWWTGVLSLGLDLGADDLRRFDISLGDLGTVRWSAFKGVIFWAVLAYLVALVVQGALLLAWPRARRPQGALQAARGAVLLGFCAWLNTASPLAATLGLGSFGDFTQRMAMLAQSPPVPLAPIVTIFVVSLAVSGVLLLLRGLWDLATGGLGREPGRPHELSGSAR
;
A
#
# COMPACT_ATOMS: atom_id res chain seq x y z
N MET A 1 -24.29 -34.76 36.31
CA MET A 1 -22.93 -35.10 35.79
C MET A 1 -22.83 -35.09 34.27
N ASP A 2 -23.90 -35.37 33.52
CA ASP A 2 -23.86 -35.40 32.05
C ASP A 2 -23.58 -34.00 31.44
N LEU A 3 -24.21 -32.95 31.98
CA LEU A 3 -23.99 -31.55 31.57
C LEU A 3 -22.54 -31.09 31.68
N VAL A 4 -21.82 -31.50 32.73
CA VAL A 4 -20.39 -31.18 32.91
C VAL A 4 -19.56 -31.85 31.82
N ASN A 5 -19.83 -33.13 31.53
CA ASN A 5 -19.13 -33.86 30.48
C ASN A 5 -19.40 -33.27 29.08
N GLU A 6 -20.63 -32.83 28.81
CA GLU A 6 -21.00 -32.19 27.56
C GLU A 6 -20.36 -30.79 27.40
N TYR A 7 -20.32 -30.03 28.49
CA TYR A 7 -19.61 -28.75 28.54
C TYR A 7 -18.11 -28.93 28.26
N LEU A 8 -17.45 -29.86 28.97
CA LEU A 8 -16.03 -30.15 28.77
C LEU A 8 -15.74 -30.67 27.36
N ARG A 9 -16.62 -31.51 26.80
CA ARG A 9 -16.51 -31.98 25.40
C ARG A 9 -16.56 -30.81 24.42
N SER A 10 -17.44 -29.85 24.66
CA SER A 10 -17.58 -28.63 23.85
C SER A 10 -16.33 -27.75 23.93
N VAL A 11 -15.76 -27.57 25.13
CA VAL A 11 -14.48 -26.85 25.30
C VAL A 11 -13.33 -27.59 24.62
N ALA A 12 -13.24 -28.91 24.81
CA ALA A 12 -12.18 -29.75 24.25
C ALA A 12 -12.12 -29.68 22.72
N ALA A 13 -13.28 -29.60 22.06
CA ALA A 13 -13.38 -29.46 20.60
C ALA A 13 -12.70 -28.18 20.07
N LEU A 14 -12.61 -27.14 20.89
CA LEU A 14 -12.09 -25.82 20.52
C LEU A 14 -10.62 -25.60 20.91
N LEU A 15 -10.04 -26.50 21.72
CA LEU A 15 -8.68 -26.38 22.24
C LEU A 15 -7.60 -26.96 21.30
N PRO A 16 -6.38 -26.38 21.30
CA PRO A 16 -5.21 -26.97 20.64
C PRO A 16 -4.95 -28.39 21.13
N LYS A 17 -4.68 -29.32 20.19
CA LYS A 17 -4.51 -30.75 20.52
C LYS A 17 -3.42 -31.01 21.57
N ALA A 18 -2.35 -30.21 21.57
CA ALA A 18 -1.18 -30.44 22.41
C ALA A 18 -1.42 -30.23 23.91
N GLN A 19 -2.32 -29.32 24.30
CA GLN A 19 -2.58 -28.96 25.71
C GLN A 19 -4.02 -29.32 26.14
N ARG A 20 -4.79 -29.96 25.25
CA ARG A 20 -6.22 -30.20 25.44
C ARG A 20 -6.51 -31.03 26.68
N GLU A 21 -5.78 -32.13 26.88
CA GLU A 21 -6.04 -33.06 27.97
C GLU A 21 -5.76 -32.40 29.33
N ASP A 22 -4.62 -31.73 29.45
CA ASP A 22 -4.22 -31.02 30.66
C ASP A 22 -5.23 -29.91 31.03
N ILE A 23 -5.61 -29.07 30.07
CA ILE A 23 -6.58 -27.97 30.29
C ILE A 23 -7.95 -28.54 30.67
N ILE A 24 -8.39 -29.64 30.06
CA ILE A 24 -9.69 -30.25 30.38
C ILE A 24 -9.68 -30.92 31.75
N ALA A 25 -8.57 -31.52 32.17
CA ALA A 25 -8.42 -32.07 33.50
C ALA A 25 -8.49 -30.96 34.57
N GLU A 26 -7.75 -29.87 34.39
CA GLU A 26 -7.77 -28.71 35.29
C GLU A 26 -9.17 -28.06 35.36
N LEU A 27 -9.81 -27.87 34.20
CA LEU A 27 -11.14 -27.28 34.13
C LEU A 27 -12.20 -28.18 34.76
N ARG A 28 -12.08 -29.50 34.60
CA ARG A 28 -12.97 -30.46 35.26
C ARG A 28 -12.85 -30.35 36.77
N ASP A 29 -11.64 -30.36 37.29
CA ASP A 29 -11.37 -30.27 38.73
C ASP A 29 -11.97 -28.98 39.30
N THR A 30 -11.68 -27.84 38.67
CA THR A 30 -12.24 -26.53 39.04
C THR A 30 -13.77 -26.52 39.07
N ILE A 31 -14.42 -27.15 38.08
CA ILE A 31 -15.89 -27.21 38.02
C ILE A 31 -16.45 -28.10 39.13
N LEU A 32 -15.85 -29.27 39.35
CA LEU A 32 -16.30 -30.22 40.38
C LEU A 32 -16.14 -29.61 41.78
N THR A 33 -15.02 -28.95 42.07
CA THR A 33 -14.84 -28.25 43.35
C THR A 33 -15.94 -27.21 43.59
N ARG A 34 -16.31 -26.41 42.58
CA ARG A 34 -17.40 -25.42 42.73
C ARG A 34 -18.78 -26.05 42.94
N ILE A 35 -19.02 -27.22 42.33
CA ILE A 35 -20.24 -27.99 42.52
C ILE A 35 -20.26 -28.52 43.97
N GLU A 36 -19.18 -29.14 44.42
CA GLU A 36 -19.04 -29.69 45.77
C GLU A 36 -19.19 -28.62 46.87
N GLU A 37 -18.58 -27.45 46.69
CA GLU A 37 -18.74 -26.30 47.60
C GLU A 37 -20.21 -25.91 47.75
N ARG A 38 -20.95 -25.79 46.63
CA ARG A 38 -22.37 -25.45 46.64
C ARG A 38 -23.25 -26.55 47.23
N GLU A 39 -22.93 -27.81 46.96
CA GLU A 39 -23.63 -28.96 47.56
C GLU A 39 -23.43 -29.01 49.07
N SER A 40 -22.22 -28.70 49.55
CA SER A 40 -21.90 -28.59 50.97
C SER A 40 -22.71 -27.47 51.63
N ASP A 41 -22.80 -26.30 51.00
CA ASP A 41 -23.57 -25.17 51.51
C ASP A 41 -25.08 -25.45 51.57
N LEU A 42 -25.61 -26.17 50.59
CA LEU A 42 -27.02 -26.54 50.49
C LEU A 42 -27.39 -27.80 51.31
N GLY A 43 -26.39 -28.62 51.69
CA GLY A 43 -26.59 -29.90 52.35
C GLY A 43 -27.29 -30.96 51.48
N ARG A 44 -27.32 -30.78 50.15
CA ARG A 44 -27.96 -31.68 49.19
C ARG A 44 -27.26 -31.61 47.82
N PRO A 45 -27.40 -32.63 46.95
CA PRO A 45 -26.92 -32.54 45.59
C PRO A 45 -27.61 -31.41 44.81
N LEU A 46 -26.87 -30.81 43.87
CA LEU A 46 -27.37 -29.77 42.97
C LEU A 46 -28.34 -30.36 41.95
N THR A 47 -29.38 -29.61 41.58
CA THR A 47 -30.23 -29.95 40.44
C THR A 47 -29.53 -29.62 39.13
N ASP A 48 -30.02 -30.16 38.01
CA ASP A 48 -29.44 -29.88 36.68
C ASP A 48 -29.46 -28.38 36.33
N ASP A 49 -30.50 -27.63 36.74
CA ASP A 49 -30.59 -26.18 36.56
C ASP A 49 -29.52 -25.43 37.37
N GLU A 50 -29.23 -25.89 38.59
CA GLU A 50 -28.21 -25.30 39.46
C GLU A 50 -26.79 -25.64 38.95
N VAL A 51 -26.57 -26.85 38.43
CA VAL A 51 -25.33 -27.23 37.74
C VAL A 51 -25.15 -26.37 36.48
N GLU A 52 -26.20 -26.14 35.70
CA GLU A 52 -26.15 -25.27 34.53
C GLU A 52 -25.79 -23.83 34.93
N ALA A 53 -26.32 -23.32 36.04
CA ALA A 53 -25.94 -22.02 36.57
C ALA A 53 -24.44 -21.95 36.90
N VAL A 54 -23.88 -22.98 37.53
CA VAL A 54 -22.42 -23.08 37.78
C VAL A 54 -21.63 -23.02 36.47
N LEU A 55 -22.04 -23.78 35.47
CA LEU A 55 -21.38 -23.80 34.16
C LEU A 55 -21.49 -22.45 33.43
N ARG A 56 -22.60 -21.73 33.56
CA ARG A 56 -22.77 -20.37 33.02
C ARG A 56 -21.82 -19.37 33.68
N GLU A 57 -21.58 -19.49 34.97
CA GLU A 57 -20.62 -18.64 35.70
C GLU A 57 -19.16 -18.94 35.31
N VAL A 58 -18.84 -20.20 35.00
CA VAL A 58 -17.54 -20.55 34.42
C VAL A 58 -17.37 -19.87 33.07
N GLY A 59 -18.43 -19.86 32.25
CA GLY A 59 -18.54 -19.05 31.04
C GLY A 59 -18.72 -19.87 29.77
N HIS A 60 -19.02 -19.20 28.66
CA HIS A 60 -19.29 -19.87 27.40
C HIS A 60 -18.06 -20.66 26.89
N PRO A 61 -18.20 -21.90 26.37
CA PRO A 61 -17.07 -22.73 25.91
C PRO A 61 -16.13 -22.03 24.93
N LEU A 62 -16.67 -21.23 24.00
CA LEU A 62 -15.89 -20.39 23.08
C LEU A 62 -14.98 -19.38 23.80
N VAL A 63 -15.47 -18.75 24.87
CA VAL A 63 -14.72 -17.73 25.62
C VAL A 63 -13.62 -18.38 26.45
N ILE A 64 -13.89 -19.53 27.07
CA ILE A 64 -12.88 -20.29 27.81
C ILE A 64 -11.79 -20.79 26.88
N ALA A 65 -12.17 -21.47 25.78
CA ALA A 65 -11.19 -22.00 24.82
C ALA A 65 -10.36 -20.90 24.15
N ALA A 66 -10.92 -19.71 23.96
CA ALA A 66 -10.19 -18.56 23.42
C ALA A 66 -9.01 -18.16 24.32
N ARG A 67 -9.08 -18.30 25.66
CA ARG A 67 -7.98 -17.92 26.56
C ARG A 67 -6.71 -18.75 26.37
N TYR A 68 -6.86 -19.97 25.84
CA TYR A 68 -5.78 -20.93 25.64
C TYR A 68 -5.29 -21.02 24.19
N ARG A 69 -5.81 -20.18 23.28
CA ARG A 69 -5.30 -20.16 21.90
C ARG A 69 -3.98 -19.40 21.82
N GLU A 70 -3.00 -20.05 21.21
CA GLU A 70 -1.73 -19.41 20.84
C GLU A 70 -1.92 -18.57 19.56
N GLY A 71 -1.60 -17.27 19.66
CA GLY A 71 -1.55 -16.34 18.53
C GLY A 71 -2.68 -15.29 18.47
N PRO A 72 -2.60 -14.36 17.51
CA PRO A 72 -3.57 -13.28 17.39
C PRO A 72 -4.94 -13.78 16.94
N GLN A 73 -5.99 -13.45 17.70
CA GLN A 73 -7.40 -13.82 17.43
C GLN A 73 -8.13 -12.81 16.55
N HIS A 74 -7.42 -11.79 16.08
CA HIS A 74 -7.93 -10.74 15.22
C HIS A 74 -7.30 -10.84 13.82
N VAL A 75 -8.05 -10.40 12.80
CA VAL A 75 -7.51 -10.26 11.44
C VAL A 75 -6.55 -9.08 11.36
N VAL A 76 -6.85 -8.00 12.10
CA VAL A 76 -6.02 -6.82 12.26
C VAL A 76 -5.99 -6.45 13.73
N GLY A 77 -4.82 -6.52 14.36
CA GLY A 77 -4.69 -6.24 15.78
C GLY A 77 -4.71 -4.77 16.14
N PRO A 78 -4.93 -4.48 17.43
CA PRO A 78 -5.10 -3.12 17.93
C PRO A 78 -3.89 -2.22 17.64
N ALA A 79 -2.68 -2.78 17.61
CA ALA A 79 -1.46 -2.04 17.28
C ALA A 79 -1.39 -1.58 15.82
N LEU A 80 -1.94 -2.38 14.88
CA LEU A 80 -1.89 -2.12 13.45
C LEU A 80 -3.17 -1.49 12.90
N TYR A 81 -4.26 -1.55 13.67
CA TYR A 81 -5.58 -1.06 13.28
C TYR A 81 -5.60 0.41 12.81
N PRO A 82 -4.95 1.38 13.48
CA PRO A 82 -4.93 2.76 13.00
C PRO A 82 -4.24 2.92 11.64
N TYR A 83 -3.18 2.15 11.39
CA TYR A 83 -2.44 2.16 10.11
C TYR A 83 -3.24 1.49 9.00
N TRP A 84 -3.90 0.38 9.30
CA TRP A 84 -4.83 -0.28 8.39
C TRP A 84 -5.95 0.67 7.95
N LEU A 85 -6.60 1.36 8.91
CA LEU A 85 -7.63 2.35 8.63
C LEU A 85 -7.11 3.49 7.76
N PHE A 86 -5.94 4.04 8.08
CA PHE A 86 -5.32 5.10 7.29
C PHE A 86 -5.04 4.65 5.85
N ALA A 87 -4.42 3.46 5.68
CA ALA A 87 -4.09 2.91 4.38
C ALA A 87 -5.35 2.67 3.53
N LEU A 88 -6.40 2.11 4.13
CA LEU A 88 -7.67 1.87 3.46
C LEU A 88 -8.33 3.18 3.02
N LYS A 89 -8.42 4.18 3.91
CA LYS A 89 -8.97 5.50 3.58
C LYS A 89 -8.18 6.19 2.47
N ALA A 90 -6.85 6.15 2.55
CA ALA A 90 -5.98 6.74 1.53
C ALA A 90 -6.17 6.07 0.16
N ALA A 91 -6.28 4.74 0.12
CA ALA A 91 -6.55 3.99 -1.10
C ALA A 91 -7.90 4.39 -1.73
N ILE A 92 -8.96 4.45 -0.92
CA ILE A 92 -10.30 4.85 -1.37
C ILE A 92 -10.28 6.29 -1.90
N LEU A 93 -9.66 7.23 -1.18
CA LEU A 93 -9.57 8.62 -1.62
C LEU A 93 -8.86 8.75 -2.96
N LEU A 94 -7.72 8.07 -3.11
CA LEU A 94 -6.96 8.08 -4.35
C LEU A 94 -7.79 7.51 -5.51
N GLN A 95 -8.56 6.46 -5.25
CA GLN A 95 -9.47 5.87 -6.23
C GLN A 95 -10.60 6.83 -6.61
N ILE A 96 -11.20 7.54 -5.64
CA ILE A 96 -12.22 8.57 -5.91
C ILE A 96 -11.63 9.71 -6.73
N ALA A 97 -10.45 10.21 -6.36
CA ALA A 97 -9.78 11.27 -7.11
C ALA A 97 -9.51 10.86 -8.57
N ALA A 98 -9.01 9.63 -8.77
CA ALA A 98 -8.80 9.09 -10.10
C ALA A 98 -10.12 8.93 -10.89
N ALA A 99 -11.17 8.44 -10.23
CA ALA A 99 -12.50 8.30 -10.83
C ALA A 99 -13.11 9.64 -11.23
N VAL A 100 -12.98 10.69 -10.40
CA VAL A 100 -13.45 12.05 -10.73
C VAL A 100 -12.75 12.60 -11.96
N VAL A 101 -11.42 12.47 -12.03
CA VAL A 101 -10.65 12.89 -13.22
C VAL A 101 -11.11 12.12 -14.46
N ALA A 102 -11.30 10.80 -14.35
CA ALA A 102 -11.78 9.97 -15.44
C ALA A 102 -13.19 10.37 -15.92
N VAL A 103 -14.11 10.66 -15.00
CA VAL A 103 -15.47 11.12 -15.30
C VAL A 103 -15.46 12.47 -16.01
N ILE A 104 -14.66 13.43 -15.53
CA ILE A 104 -14.52 14.76 -16.15
C ILE A 104 -14.03 14.61 -17.59
N VAL A 105 -12.91 13.91 -17.78
CA VAL A 105 -12.31 13.69 -19.10
C VAL A 105 -13.31 13.01 -20.03
N ARG A 106 -13.94 11.91 -19.60
CA ARG A 106 -14.91 11.18 -20.44
C ARG A 106 -16.17 11.97 -20.75
N THR A 107 -16.65 12.81 -19.85
CA THR A 107 -17.84 13.63 -20.08
C THR A 107 -17.55 14.70 -21.13
N VAL A 108 -16.38 15.34 -21.04
CA VAL A 108 -15.91 16.32 -22.04
C VAL A 108 -15.69 15.65 -23.39
N VAL A 109 -15.17 14.42 -23.42
CA VAL A 109 -14.86 13.70 -24.66
C VAL A 109 -16.09 13.09 -25.31
N PHE A 110 -16.93 12.34 -24.58
CA PHE A 110 -17.98 11.50 -25.16
C PHE A 110 -19.40 12.04 -24.97
N GLY A 111 -19.59 13.14 -24.23
CA GLY A 111 -20.89 13.81 -24.06
C GLY A 111 -21.95 13.05 -23.24
N ASN A 112 -21.65 11.86 -22.73
CA ASN A 112 -22.63 10.97 -22.07
C ASN A 112 -22.36 10.79 -20.57
N PHE A 113 -22.53 11.89 -19.81
CA PHE A 113 -22.31 11.91 -18.35
C PHE A 113 -23.00 10.78 -17.58
N PRO A 114 -24.30 10.44 -17.81
CA PRO A 114 -25.00 9.45 -16.99
C PRO A 114 -24.39 8.04 -17.08
N GLN A 115 -23.99 7.62 -18.30
CA GLN A 115 -23.39 6.31 -18.52
C GLN A 115 -21.98 6.24 -17.94
N VAL A 116 -21.18 7.29 -18.12
CA VAL A 116 -19.82 7.41 -17.58
C VAL A 116 -19.84 7.37 -16.06
N LEU A 117 -20.77 8.11 -15.45
CA LEU A 117 -20.95 8.12 -14.00
C LEU A 117 -21.36 6.73 -13.48
N GLY A 118 -22.30 6.05 -14.16
CA GLY A 118 -22.72 4.69 -13.80
C GLY A 118 -21.56 3.68 -13.82
N GLN A 119 -20.70 3.75 -14.85
CA GLN A 119 -19.51 2.90 -14.94
C GLN A 119 -18.47 3.22 -13.86
N ALA A 120 -18.26 4.50 -13.55
CA ALA A 120 -17.33 4.93 -12.50
C ALA A 120 -17.80 4.47 -11.10
N ILE A 121 -19.11 4.52 -10.84
CA ILE A 121 -19.69 4.00 -9.59
C ILE A 121 -19.52 2.48 -9.52
N GLY A 122 -19.88 1.75 -10.59
CA GLY A 122 -19.77 0.28 -10.62
C GLY A 122 -18.34 -0.21 -10.42
N SER A 123 -17.37 0.37 -11.13
CA SER A 123 -15.94 0.05 -10.95
C SER A 123 -15.38 0.53 -9.60
N GLY A 124 -15.91 1.65 -9.08
CA GLY A 124 -15.60 2.17 -7.75
C GLY A 124 -15.87 1.15 -6.65
N VAL A 125 -17.08 0.58 -6.63
CA VAL A 125 -17.50 -0.43 -5.63
C VAL A 125 -16.57 -1.64 -5.64
N VAL A 126 -16.26 -2.18 -6.82
CA VAL A 126 -15.34 -3.33 -6.94
C VAL A 126 -13.96 -2.96 -6.43
N GLY A 127 -13.42 -1.81 -6.82
CA GLY A 127 -12.08 -1.41 -6.37
C GLY A 127 -12.00 -1.11 -4.86
N VAL A 128 -13.07 -0.64 -4.23
CA VAL A 128 -13.14 -0.50 -2.76
C VAL A 128 -13.07 -1.87 -2.09
N LEU A 129 -13.83 -2.86 -2.57
CA LEU A 129 -13.79 -4.23 -2.03
C LEU A 129 -12.41 -4.87 -2.20
N VAL A 130 -11.78 -4.69 -3.36
CA VAL A 130 -10.42 -5.17 -3.62
C VAL A 130 -9.40 -4.47 -2.71
N SER A 131 -9.49 -3.16 -2.56
CA SER A 131 -8.61 -2.39 -1.69
C SER A 131 -8.75 -2.81 -0.22
N LEU A 132 -9.98 -3.06 0.23
CA LEU A 132 -10.26 -3.60 1.55
C LEU A 132 -9.58 -4.96 1.73
N GLY A 133 -9.75 -5.89 0.80
CA GLY A 133 -9.12 -7.21 0.85
C GLY A 133 -7.60 -7.12 0.83
N ALA A 134 -7.03 -6.30 -0.06
CA ALA A 134 -5.59 -6.15 -0.23
C ALA A 134 -4.93 -5.52 1.00
N VAL A 135 -5.48 -4.43 1.53
CA VAL A 135 -4.94 -3.74 2.72
C VAL A 135 -5.09 -4.63 3.95
N THR A 136 -6.23 -5.31 4.11
CA THR A 136 -6.44 -6.25 5.23
C THR A 136 -5.48 -7.43 5.15
N GLY A 137 -5.31 -8.04 3.97
CA GLY A 137 -4.36 -9.13 3.76
C GLY A 137 -2.92 -8.71 4.03
N ALA A 138 -2.51 -7.52 3.60
CA ALA A 138 -1.17 -6.99 3.85
C ALA A 138 -0.88 -6.82 5.35
N VAL A 139 -1.83 -6.25 6.10
CA VAL A 139 -1.69 -6.05 7.54
C VAL A 139 -1.74 -7.37 8.30
N TRP A 140 -2.62 -8.29 7.91
CA TRP A 140 -2.68 -9.64 8.49
C TRP A 140 -1.36 -10.41 8.30
N ILE A 141 -0.75 -10.35 7.12
CA ILE A 141 0.58 -10.95 6.86
C ILE A 141 1.65 -10.28 7.74
N LEU A 142 1.62 -8.95 7.84
CA LEU A 142 2.58 -8.19 8.64
C LEU A 142 2.54 -8.60 10.12
N GLU A 143 1.33 -8.72 10.65
CA GLU A 143 1.07 -9.11 12.04
C GLU A 143 1.56 -10.52 12.33
N ARG A 144 1.26 -11.49 11.45
CA ARG A 144 1.70 -12.89 11.63
C ARG A 144 3.20 -13.09 11.49
N ARG A 145 3.90 -12.18 10.83
CA ARG A 145 5.37 -12.18 10.74
C ARG A 145 6.04 -11.48 11.91
N GLY A 146 5.28 -10.98 12.90
CA GLY A 146 5.83 -10.35 14.10
C GLY A 146 6.57 -9.05 13.81
N ALA A 147 6.28 -8.38 12.70
CA ALA A 147 6.90 -7.12 12.36
C ALA A 147 6.42 -6.03 13.32
N ARG A 148 7.26 -5.68 14.30
CA ARG A 148 7.02 -4.54 15.18
C ARG A 148 7.25 -3.25 14.39
N ILE A 149 6.23 -2.41 14.31
CA ILE A 149 6.38 -1.08 13.73
C ILE A 149 7.16 -0.22 14.74
N ASP A 150 8.46 -0.04 14.47
CA ASP A 150 9.44 0.77 15.21
C ASP A 150 8.97 2.22 15.54
N TYR A 151 7.89 2.69 14.89
CA TYR A 151 7.27 4.00 15.12
C TYR A 151 6.55 4.10 16.48
N LEU A 152 5.97 3.00 16.99
CA LEU A 152 5.31 3.00 18.31
C LEU A 152 6.30 3.20 19.46
N ASP A 153 7.55 2.74 19.28
CA ASP A 153 8.60 2.84 20.30
C ASP A 153 9.36 4.18 20.26
N ARG A 154 9.22 4.98 19.18
CA ARG A 154 10.01 6.22 18.94
C ARG A 154 9.18 7.44 18.58
N TRP A 155 7.95 7.52 19.05
CA TRP A 155 7.06 8.63 18.72
C TRP A 155 7.53 9.95 19.36
N ARG A 156 7.35 11.07 18.65
CA ARG A 156 7.59 12.43 19.15
C ARG A 156 6.29 13.21 19.15
N VAL A 157 6.09 14.04 20.18
CA VAL A 157 4.89 14.90 20.34
C VAL A 157 4.57 15.74 19.09
N ARG A 158 5.59 16.16 18.34
CA ARG A 158 5.43 16.97 17.11
C ARG A 158 4.86 16.18 15.92
N ASP A 159 5.02 14.86 15.90
CA ASP A 159 4.57 14.00 14.80
C ASP A 159 3.12 13.50 15.00
N LEU A 160 2.53 13.71 16.18
CA LEU A 160 1.11 13.44 16.45
C LEU A 160 0.14 14.25 15.58
N ARG A 161 0.58 15.38 15.01
CA ARG A 161 -0.23 16.13 14.03
C ARG A 161 -0.51 15.36 12.74
N LEU A 162 0.29 14.35 12.39
CA LEU A 162 -0.04 13.45 11.27
C LEU A 162 -1.17 12.47 11.64
N LEU A 163 -1.34 12.15 12.93
CA LEU A 163 -2.48 11.36 13.39
C LEU A 163 -3.77 12.17 13.33
N GLU A 164 -3.74 13.50 13.51
CA GLU A 164 -4.89 14.39 13.24
C GLU A 164 -5.32 14.34 11.76
N ILE A 165 -4.35 14.24 10.83
CA ILE A 165 -4.66 14.04 9.40
C ILE A 165 -5.22 12.63 9.15
N ALA A 166 -4.83 11.64 9.96
CA ALA A 166 -5.32 10.26 9.84
C ALA A 166 -6.71 10.04 10.49
N THR A 167 -7.10 10.84 11.48
CA THR A 167 -8.45 10.77 12.09
C THR A 167 -9.52 11.38 11.20
N TRP A 168 -9.16 12.19 10.20
CA TRP A 168 -10.09 12.75 9.20
C TRP A 168 -11.27 13.51 9.84
N ASP A 169 -11.00 14.29 10.88
CA ASP A 169 -12.01 15.18 11.44
C ASP A 169 -12.31 16.33 10.46
N THR A 170 -13.50 16.31 9.88
CA THR A 170 -13.94 17.29 8.87
C THR A 170 -14.01 18.73 9.40
N SER A 171 -14.02 18.92 10.72
CA SER A 171 -13.97 20.24 11.37
C SER A 171 -12.57 20.88 11.23
N THR A 172 -11.52 20.14 11.58
CA THR A 172 -10.12 20.59 11.51
C THR A 172 -9.65 20.87 10.07
N LEU A 173 -10.16 20.13 9.08
CA LEU A 173 -9.85 20.40 7.66
C LEU A 173 -10.40 21.76 7.21
N ARG A 174 -11.63 22.12 7.63
CA ARG A 174 -12.21 23.44 7.32
C ARG A 174 -11.45 24.55 8.01
N GLU A 175 -11.07 24.35 9.27
CA GLU A 175 -10.24 25.28 10.02
C GLU A 175 -8.86 25.48 9.38
N TRP A 176 -8.23 24.40 8.90
CA TRP A 176 -6.96 24.47 8.18
C TRP A 176 -7.09 25.19 6.83
N ILE A 177 -8.14 24.92 6.05
CA ILE A 177 -8.40 25.63 4.78
C ILE A 177 -8.64 27.12 5.06
N ALA A 178 -9.46 27.43 6.07
CA ALA A 178 -9.76 28.79 6.49
C ALA A 178 -8.49 29.52 6.99
N ALA A 179 -7.64 28.86 7.78
CA ALA A 179 -6.37 29.39 8.25
C ALA A 179 -5.39 29.63 7.09
N ARG A 180 -5.30 28.70 6.13
CA ARG A 180 -4.40 28.82 4.97
C ARG A 180 -4.86 29.90 3.99
N GLN A 181 -6.17 30.08 3.83
CA GLN A 181 -6.76 31.19 3.05
C GLN A 181 -6.59 32.54 3.74
N ALA A 182 -6.69 32.59 5.08
CA ALA A 182 -6.43 33.80 5.87
C ALA A 182 -4.94 34.18 5.86
N GLN A 183 -4.04 33.19 5.90
CA GLN A 183 -2.58 33.38 5.86
C GLN A 183 -2.09 33.81 4.46
N HIS A 184 -2.70 33.31 3.39
CA HIS A 184 -2.39 33.75 2.02
C HIS A 184 -2.78 35.22 1.72
N ARG A 185 -3.68 35.81 2.52
CA ARG A 185 -4.11 37.21 2.38
C ARG A 185 -3.28 38.21 3.19
N ARG A 186 -2.55 37.79 4.22
CA ARG A 186 -1.84 38.71 5.12
C ARG A 186 -0.35 38.82 4.87
N ASP A 187 0.30 37.75 4.42
CA ASP A 187 1.74 37.76 4.25
C ASP A 187 2.12 37.27 2.84
N ARG A 188 2.89 38.08 2.10
CA ARG A 188 3.98 37.54 1.27
C ARG A 188 5.21 37.51 2.17
N PRO A 189 5.64 36.36 2.72
CA PRO A 189 6.95 36.25 3.33
C PRO A 189 7.90 35.45 2.42
N GLU A 190 9.19 35.70 2.62
CA GLU A 190 10.35 35.02 2.05
C GLU A 190 10.18 33.50 1.90
N PRO A 191 10.92 32.87 0.95
CA PRO A 191 10.91 31.41 0.83
C PRO A 191 11.26 30.78 2.18
N PRO A 192 10.50 29.77 2.65
CA PRO A 192 10.77 29.14 3.93
C PRO A 192 12.18 28.54 3.92
N PRO A 193 12.88 28.50 5.07
CA PRO A 193 14.13 27.75 5.17
C PRO A 193 13.86 26.32 4.70
N GLN A 194 14.68 25.86 3.75
CA GLN A 194 14.56 24.52 3.16
C GLN A 194 14.82 23.48 4.26
N HIS A 195 13.77 23.05 4.93
CA HIS A 195 13.83 21.84 5.73
C HIS A 195 14.13 20.69 4.76
N PRO A 196 15.18 19.89 5.00
CA PRO A 196 15.46 18.74 4.15
C PRO A 196 14.20 17.88 4.11
N LEU A 197 13.79 17.51 2.89
CA LEU A 197 12.64 16.67 2.62
C LEU A 197 12.60 15.51 3.61
N ARG A 198 11.56 15.50 4.45
CA ARG A 198 11.28 14.51 5.50
C ARG A 198 11.63 13.12 4.96
N GLU A 199 12.68 12.49 5.49
CA GLU A 199 13.04 11.13 5.10
C GLU A 199 11.86 10.21 5.44
N THR A 200 11.11 9.80 4.41
CA THR A 200 9.99 8.86 4.56
C THR A 200 10.50 7.57 5.20
N SER A 201 9.82 7.10 6.25
CA SER A 201 10.24 5.89 6.94
C SER A 201 10.25 4.70 5.95
N PRO A 202 11.21 3.76 6.06
CA PRO A 202 11.30 2.62 5.13
C PRO A 202 9.99 1.82 5.00
N VAL A 203 9.24 1.74 6.10
CA VAL A 203 7.93 1.07 6.19
C VAL A 203 6.85 1.83 5.43
N ALA A 204 6.74 3.15 5.61
CA ALA A 204 5.77 3.97 4.88
C ALA A 204 6.05 3.94 3.37
N ARG A 205 7.32 3.95 2.98
CA ARG A 205 7.74 3.83 1.58
C ARG A 205 7.39 2.46 1.00
N GLY A 206 7.59 1.37 1.75
CA GLY A 206 7.23 0.04 1.31
C GLY A 206 5.72 -0.15 1.16
N LEU A 207 4.92 0.38 2.09
CA LEU A 207 3.45 0.38 1.99
C LEU A 207 2.96 1.14 0.76
N ALA A 208 3.51 2.34 0.53
CA ALA A 208 3.17 3.13 -0.65
C ALA A 208 3.48 2.37 -1.96
N LEU A 209 4.63 1.69 -2.03
CA LEU A 209 4.99 0.87 -3.21
C LEU A 209 4.05 -0.31 -3.40
N ILE A 210 3.63 -0.98 -2.34
CA ILE A 210 2.65 -2.07 -2.44
C ILE A 210 1.30 -1.54 -2.94
N VAL A 211 0.77 -0.49 -2.32
CA VAL A 211 -0.54 0.07 -2.67
C VAL A 211 -0.53 0.59 -4.12
N VAL A 212 0.44 1.43 -4.47
CA VAL A 212 0.56 2.00 -5.82
C VAL A 212 0.84 0.92 -6.84
N GLY A 213 1.77 0.00 -6.56
CA GLY A 213 2.12 -1.09 -7.48
C GLY A 213 0.94 -2.03 -7.74
N THR A 214 0.17 -2.36 -6.70
CA THR A 214 -1.01 -3.22 -6.81
C THR A 214 -2.10 -2.54 -7.61
N ALA A 215 -2.39 -1.26 -7.34
CA ALA A 215 -3.33 -0.49 -8.13
C ALA A 215 -2.93 -0.42 -9.62
N LEU A 216 -1.63 -0.25 -9.89
CA LEU A 216 -1.11 -0.20 -11.26
C LEU A 216 -1.18 -1.58 -11.95
N ILE A 217 -0.92 -2.68 -11.24
CA ILE A 217 -1.12 -4.05 -11.77
C ILE A 217 -2.57 -4.29 -12.12
N LEU A 218 -3.49 -3.95 -11.22
CA LEU A 218 -4.93 -4.13 -11.45
C LEU A 218 -5.39 -3.28 -12.64
N TRP A 219 -4.87 -2.07 -12.79
CA TRP A 219 -5.14 -1.23 -13.95
C TRP A 219 -4.58 -1.82 -15.25
N TRP A 220 -3.30 -2.20 -15.24
CA TRP A 220 -2.60 -2.74 -16.40
C TRP A 220 -3.21 -4.03 -16.93
N THR A 221 -3.67 -4.91 -16.01
CA THR A 221 -4.34 -6.17 -16.33
C THR A 221 -5.79 -6.00 -16.77
N GLY A 222 -6.36 -4.79 -16.67
CA GLY A 222 -7.74 -4.51 -17.03
C GLY A 222 -8.77 -4.90 -15.97
N VAL A 223 -8.32 -5.39 -14.81
CA VAL A 223 -9.20 -5.68 -13.65
C VAL A 223 -9.75 -4.37 -13.05
N LEU A 224 -8.94 -3.31 -13.06
CA LEU A 224 -9.34 -1.95 -12.67
C LEU A 224 -9.38 -1.06 -13.92
N SER A 225 -10.56 -0.83 -14.49
CA SER A 225 -10.70 0.10 -15.61
C SER A 225 -10.77 1.54 -15.11
N LEU A 226 -9.64 2.27 -15.18
CA LEU A 226 -9.63 3.72 -14.90
C LEU A 226 -10.33 4.54 -16.01
N GLY A 227 -10.85 3.88 -17.06
CA GLY A 227 -11.61 4.52 -18.14
C GLY A 227 -10.80 5.47 -19.03
N LEU A 228 -9.46 5.48 -18.90
CA LEU A 228 -8.51 6.32 -19.63
C LEU A 228 -8.11 5.75 -21.01
N ASP A 229 -9.01 5.04 -21.69
CA ASP A 229 -8.78 4.67 -23.10
C ASP A 229 -9.13 5.86 -23.98
N LEU A 230 -8.12 6.69 -24.28
CA LEU A 230 -8.23 7.77 -25.28
C LEU A 230 -8.06 7.16 -26.67
N GLY A 231 -9.12 7.18 -27.47
CA GLY A 231 -9.10 6.71 -28.85
C GLY A 231 -8.42 7.70 -29.81
N ALA A 232 -8.12 7.23 -31.03
CA ALA A 232 -7.52 8.06 -32.07
C ALA A 232 -8.38 9.29 -32.41
N ASP A 233 -9.71 9.13 -32.36
CA ASP A 233 -10.67 10.20 -32.64
C ASP A 233 -10.79 11.20 -31.47
N ASP A 234 -10.52 10.76 -30.24
CA ASP A 234 -10.54 11.62 -29.06
C ASP A 234 -9.33 12.55 -29.03
N LEU A 235 -8.15 12.03 -29.41
CA LEU A 235 -6.92 12.81 -29.53
C LEU A 235 -7.04 13.91 -30.59
N ARG A 236 -7.71 13.63 -31.71
CA ARG A 236 -7.97 14.63 -32.76
C ARG A 236 -8.86 15.79 -32.29
N ARG A 237 -9.77 15.56 -31.32
CA ARG A 237 -10.60 16.63 -30.71
C ARG A 237 -9.80 17.57 -29.82
N PHE A 238 -8.66 17.13 -29.30
CA PHE A 238 -7.75 17.94 -28.50
C PHE A 238 -6.67 18.64 -29.34
N ASP A 239 -6.81 18.67 -30.67
CA ASP A 239 -5.82 19.23 -31.60
C ASP A 239 -4.45 18.50 -31.52
N ILE A 240 -4.50 17.20 -31.16
CA ILE A 240 -3.35 16.32 -31.03
C ILE A 240 -3.28 15.41 -32.26
N SER A 241 -2.19 15.50 -33.03
CA SER A 241 -1.96 14.65 -34.20
C SER A 241 -1.21 13.38 -33.83
N LEU A 242 -1.80 12.23 -34.17
CA LEU A 242 -1.13 10.93 -34.03
C LEU A 242 0.05 10.77 -35.01
N GLY A 243 0.03 11.43 -36.17
CA GLY A 243 1.07 11.26 -37.20
C GLY A 243 1.40 9.79 -37.48
N ASP A 244 2.69 9.47 -37.54
CA ASP A 244 3.24 8.10 -37.73
C ASP A 244 2.88 7.12 -36.60
N LEU A 245 2.38 7.59 -35.46
CA LEU A 245 1.90 6.72 -34.38
C LEU A 245 0.49 6.15 -34.66
N GLY A 246 -0.23 6.71 -35.65
CA GLY A 246 -1.52 6.19 -36.10
C GLY A 246 -1.42 4.87 -36.85
N THR A 247 -0.27 4.55 -37.44
CA THR A 247 -0.03 3.29 -38.16
C THR A 247 0.38 2.15 -37.22
N VAL A 248 0.62 2.45 -35.93
CA VAL A 248 1.04 1.47 -34.93
C VAL A 248 -0.18 0.68 -34.45
N ARG A 249 -0.12 -0.65 -34.56
CA ARG A 249 -1.12 -1.55 -33.97
C ARG A 249 -0.96 -1.62 -32.45
N TRP A 250 -1.60 -0.70 -31.74
CA TRP A 250 -1.51 -0.56 -30.28
C TRP A 250 -1.91 -1.81 -29.49
N SER A 251 -2.84 -2.62 -29.99
CA SER A 251 -3.22 -3.90 -29.37
C SER A 251 -2.08 -4.93 -29.42
N ALA A 252 -1.43 -5.07 -30.58
CA ALA A 252 -0.27 -5.94 -30.76
C ALA A 252 0.92 -5.43 -29.94
N PHE A 253 1.15 -4.11 -29.94
CA PHE A 253 2.19 -3.48 -29.14
C PHE A 253 1.98 -3.73 -27.63
N LYS A 254 0.75 -3.53 -27.12
CA LYS A 254 0.39 -3.84 -25.73
C LYS A 254 0.69 -5.30 -25.40
N GLY A 255 0.38 -6.24 -26.29
CA GLY A 255 0.69 -7.66 -26.10
C GLY A 255 2.18 -7.95 -25.93
N VAL A 256 3.04 -7.27 -26.71
CA VAL A 256 4.51 -7.44 -26.62
C VAL A 256 5.06 -6.88 -25.30
N ILE A 257 4.58 -5.72 -24.85
CA ILE A 257 5.06 -5.09 -23.61
C ILE A 257 4.35 -5.60 -22.35
N PHE A 258 3.25 -6.35 -22.49
CA PHE A 258 2.36 -6.74 -21.40
C PHE A 258 3.12 -7.39 -20.24
N TRP A 259 3.87 -8.45 -20.55
CA TRP A 259 4.59 -9.24 -19.55
C TRP A 259 5.78 -8.51 -18.95
N ALA A 260 6.48 -7.70 -19.75
CA ALA A 260 7.61 -6.90 -19.26
C ALA A 260 7.14 -5.83 -18.26
N VAL A 261 6.06 -5.11 -18.59
CA VAL A 261 5.45 -4.12 -17.69
C VAL A 261 4.89 -4.81 -16.45
N LEU A 262 4.17 -5.94 -16.60
CA LEU A 262 3.64 -6.68 -15.45
C LEU A 262 4.76 -7.16 -14.51
N ALA A 263 5.85 -7.73 -15.06
CA ALA A 263 7.01 -8.15 -14.27
C ALA A 263 7.65 -6.97 -13.52
N TYR A 264 7.76 -5.81 -14.16
CA TYR A 264 8.26 -4.58 -13.52
C TYR A 264 7.37 -4.11 -12.37
N LEU A 265 6.05 -4.14 -12.53
CA LEU A 265 5.10 -3.75 -11.49
C LEU A 265 5.06 -4.75 -10.33
N VAL A 266 5.14 -6.05 -10.63
CA VAL A 266 5.29 -7.09 -9.60
C VAL A 266 6.59 -6.88 -8.83
N ALA A 267 7.70 -6.59 -9.51
CA ALA A 267 8.97 -6.27 -8.84
C ALA A 267 8.86 -5.03 -7.93
N LEU A 268 8.02 -4.05 -8.29
CA LEU A 268 7.73 -2.87 -7.47
C LEU A 268 6.97 -3.24 -6.19
N VAL A 269 5.97 -4.11 -6.28
CA VAL A 269 5.24 -4.64 -5.11
C VAL A 269 6.16 -5.49 -4.24
N VAL A 270 6.96 -6.37 -4.85
CA VAL A 270 7.96 -7.20 -4.15
C VAL A 270 9.00 -6.34 -3.43
N GLN A 271 9.45 -5.24 -4.04
CA GLN A 271 10.34 -4.27 -3.38
C GLN A 271 9.66 -3.65 -2.15
N GLY A 272 8.40 -3.26 -2.28
CA GLY A 272 7.62 -2.76 -1.15
C GLY A 272 7.52 -3.81 -0.03
N ALA A 273 7.23 -5.07 -0.37
CA ALA A 273 7.17 -6.18 0.58
C ALA A 273 8.53 -6.46 1.24
N LEU A 274 9.64 -6.38 0.50
CA LEU A 274 11.00 -6.51 1.02
C LEU A 274 11.38 -5.37 1.97
N LEU A 275 10.93 -4.14 1.69
CA LEU A 275 11.10 -3.00 2.60
C LEU A 275 10.36 -3.20 3.92
N LEU A 276 9.19 -3.87 3.91
CA LEU A 276 8.47 -4.24 5.13
C LEU A 276 9.12 -5.43 5.85
N ALA A 277 9.55 -6.45 5.10
CA ALA A 277 10.11 -7.67 5.69
C ALA A 277 11.52 -7.45 6.28
N TRP A 278 12.38 -6.70 5.60
CA TRP A 278 13.77 -6.48 6.00
C TRP A 278 14.18 -5.01 5.89
N PRO A 279 13.69 -4.13 6.78
CA PRO A 279 13.96 -2.69 6.71
C PRO A 279 15.44 -2.31 6.88
N ARG A 280 16.25 -3.19 7.52
CA ARG A 280 17.69 -2.97 7.74
C ARG A 280 18.58 -3.55 6.63
N ALA A 281 18.05 -4.37 5.73
CA ALA A 281 18.83 -5.02 4.68
C ALA A 281 19.02 -4.08 3.48
N ARG A 282 19.88 -3.06 3.64
CA ARG A 282 20.11 -2.04 2.60
C ARG A 282 20.81 -2.57 1.34
N ARG A 283 21.66 -3.60 1.46
CA ARG A 283 22.38 -4.21 0.32
C ARG A 283 21.47 -4.94 -0.69
N PRO A 284 20.56 -5.85 -0.29
CA PRO A 284 19.62 -6.46 -1.24
C PRO A 284 18.62 -5.45 -1.82
N GLN A 285 18.30 -4.38 -1.08
CA GLN A 285 17.46 -3.29 -1.58
C GLN A 285 18.17 -2.44 -2.64
N GLY A 286 19.47 -2.15 -2.46
CA GLY A 286 20.30 -1.51 -3.47
C GLY A 286 20.43 -2.36 -4.74
N ALA A 287 20.62 -3.67 -4.58
CA ALA A 287 20.67 -4.63 -5.69
C ALA A 287 19.38 -4.64 -6.52
N LEU A 288 18.23 -4.69 -5.85
CA LEU A 288 16.93 -4.70 -6.52
C LEU A 288 16.65 -3.35 -7.22
N GLN A 289 17.05 -2.23 -6.62
CA GLN A 289 16.95 -0.91 -7.27
C GLN A 289 17.83 -0.82 -8.50
N ALA A 290 19.07 -1.31 -8.42
CA ALA A 290 19.99 -1.35 -9.55
C ALA A 290 19.47 -2.25 -10.69
N ALA A 291 18.99 -3.45 -10.36
CA ALA A 291 18.39 -4.38 -11.31
C ALA A 291 17.17 -3.75 -12.02
N ARG A 292 16.31 -3.06 -11.27
CA ARG A 292 15.14 -2.38 -11.85
C ARG A 292 15.54 -1.22 -12.76
N GLY A 293 16.55 -0.44 -12.39
CA GLY A 293 17.14 0.58 -13.24
C GLY A 293 17.67 -0.01 -14.55
N ALA A 294 18.41 -1.13 -14.47
CA ALA A 294 18.93 -1.84 -15.63
C ALA A 294 17.82 -2.38 -16.56
N VAL A 295 16.76 -2.97 -15.99
CA VAL A 295 15.59 -3.43 -16.75
C VAL A 295 14.89 -2.26 -17.45
N LEU A 296 14.75 -1.12 -16.78
CA LEU A 296 14.13 0.07 -17.36
C LEU A 296 14.96 0.63 -18.54
N LEU A 297 16.29 0.65 -18.40
CA LEU A 297 17.22 1.04 -19.46
C LEU A 297 17.19 0.07 -20.65
N GLY A 298 17.19 -1.23 -20.37
CA GLY A 298 17.04 -2.26 -21.40
C GLY A 298 15.71 -2.13 -22.15
N PHE A 299 14.63 -1.80 -21.45
CA PHE A 299 13.33 -1.53 -22.06
C PHE A 299 13.36 -0.28 -22.94
N CYS A 300 13.96 0.83 -22.49
CA CYS A 300 14.16 2.03 -23.32
C CYS A 300 15.01 1.74 -24.57
N ALA A 301 16.08 0.95 -24.43
CA ALA A 301 16.93 0.56 -25.55
C ALA A 301 16.16 -0.30 -26.57
N TRP A 302 15.36 -1.26 -26.09
CA TRP A 302 14.47 -2.06 -26.95
C TRP A 302 13.40 -1.20 -27.63
N LEU A 303 12.78 -0.26 -26.91
CA LEU A 303 11.82 0.69 -27.48
C LEU A 303 12.43 1.46 -28.66
N ASN A 304 13.67 1.91 -28.53
CA ASN A 304 14.35 2.66 -29.57
C ASN A 304 14.85 1.82 -30.75
N THR A 305 15.10 0.52 -30.58
CA THR A 305 15.81 -0.29 -31.59
C THR A 305 14.97 -1.38 -32.25
N ALA A 306 14.06 -2.00 -31.50
CA ALA A 306 13.35 -3.21 -31.95
C ALA A 306 11.82 -3.10 -31.83
N SER A 307 11.31 -2.02 -31.24
CA SER A 307 9.87 -1.84 -31.09
C SER A 307 9.22 -1.21 -32.31
N PRO A 308 7.89 -1.36 -32.50
CA PRO A 308 7.12 -0.60 -33.49
C PRO A 308 7.23 0.92 -33.37
N LEU A 309 7.70 1.42 -32.22
CA LEU A 309 7.95 2.85 -31.97
C LEU A 309 9.39 3.27 -32.32
N ALA A 310 10.27 2.35 -32.73
CA ALA A 310 11.67 2.66 -33.02
C ALA A 310 11.81 3.72 -34.11
N ALA A 311 11.04 3.60 -35.20
CA ALA A 311 11.02 4.56 -36.30
C ALA A 311 10.47 5.94 -35.87
N THR A 312 9.60 5.98 -34.86
CA THR A 312 8.97 7.21 -34.39
C THR A 312 9.72 7.88 -33.24
N LEU A 313 10.56 7.14 -32.50
CA LEU A 313 11.34 7.67 -31.37
C LEU A 313 12.61 8.39 -31.81
N GLY A 314 13.34 7.85 -32.81
CA GLY A 314 14.43 8.54 -33.49
C GLY A 314 15.58 9.02 -32.58
N LEU A 315 15.92 8.30 -31.50
CA LEU A 315 17.01 8.69 -30.57
C LEU A 315 18.41 8.37 -31.11
N GLY A 316 18.56 8.15 -32.42
CA GLY A 316 19.83 7.77 -33.04
C GLY A 316 20.84 8.90 -33.19
N SER A 317 20.37 10.15 -33.27
CA SER A 317 21.21 11.35 -33.44
C SER A 317 20.64 12.55 -32.69
N PHE A 318 21.52 13.40 -32.14
CA PHE A 318 21.13 14.65 -31.49
C PHE A 318 20.38 15.60 -32.46
N GLY A 319 20.71 15.57 -33.75
CA GLY A 319 20.04 16.38 -34.77
C GLY A 319 18.56 15.99 -34.99
N ASP A 320 18.26 14.69 -35.00
CA ASP A 320 16.88 14.20 -35.15
C ASP A 320 16.03 14.56 -33.93
N PHE A 321 16.65 14.52 -32.74
CA PHE A 321 16.00 14.93 -31.49
C PHE A 321 15.66 16.43 -31.48
N THR A 322 16.61 17.31 -31.86
CA THR A 322 16.37 18.77 -31.85
C THR A 322 15.33 19.17 -32.89
N GLN A 323 15.35 18.55 -34.08
CA GLN A 323 14.33 18.79 -35.12
C GLN A 323 12.93 18.39 -34.65
N ARG A 324 12.79 17.29 -33.89
CA ARG A 324 11.52 16.87 -33.30
C ARG A 324 11.05 17.79 -32.17
N MET A 325 11.96 18.28 -31.34
CA MET A 325 11.62 19.28 -30.31
C MET A 325 11.20 20.61 -30.95
N ALA A 326 11.78 20.97 -32.10
CA ALA A 326 11.37 22.14 -32.86
C ALA A 326 9.93 22.03 -33.42
N MET A 327 9.42 20.81 -33.64
CA MET A 327 8.01 20.58 -34.03
C MET A 327 7.01 20.92 -32.92
N LEU A 328 7.42 20.96 -31.64
CA LEU A 328 6.57 21.45 -30.54
C LEU A 328 6.39 22.98 -30.59
N ALA A 329 7.32 23.70 -31.21
CA ALA A 329 7.39 25.15 -31.22
C ALA A 329 6.65 25.79 -32.40
N GLN A 330 6.31 25.01 -33.43
CA GLN A 330 5.56 25.47 -34.61
C GLN A 330 4.10 25.01 -34.47
N SER A 331 3.18 25.97 -34.42
CA SER A 331 1.72 25.92 -34.11
C SER A 331 0.92 24.68 -34.61
N PRO A 332 -0.24 24.38 -33.98
CA PRO A 332 -0.92 23.06 -33.98
C PRO A 332 -1.42 22.51 -35.34
N PRO A 333 -1.72 21.19 -35.42
CA PRO A 333 -1.87 20.24 -34.30
C PRO A 333 -0.53 19.73 -33.73
N VAL A 334 -0.49 19.57 -32.39
CA VAL A 334 0.72 19.09 -31.68
C VAL A 334 0.97 17.62 -32.03
N PRO A 335 2.11 17.26 -32.63
CA PRO A 335 2.41 15.87 -32.93
C PRO A 335 2.73 15.09 -31.64
N LEU A 336 2.17 13.89 -31.50
CA LEU A 336 2.43 13.01 -30.34
C LEU A 336 3.85 12.45 -30.31
N ALA A 337 4.52 12.34 -31.46
CA ALA A 337 5.86 11.79 -31.57
C ALA A 337 6.86 12.43 -30.59
N PRO A 338 7.06 13.76 -30.56
CA PRO A 338 7.97 14.38 -29.60
C PRO A 338 7.54 14.23 -28.13
N ILE A 339 6.24 14.15 -27.82
CA ILE A 339 5.76 13.88 -26.46
C ILE A 339 6.18 12.47 -26.01
N VAL A 340 6.01 11.48 -26.89
CA VAL A 340 6.44 10.10 -26.64
C VAL A 340 7.97 10.02 -26.51
N THR A 341 8.73 10.76 -27.33
CA THR A 341 10.19 10.86 -27.21
C THR A 341 10.61 11.46 -25.86
N ILE A 342 9.99 12.56 -25.41
CA ILE A 342 10.27 13.16 -24.08
C ILE A 342 9.98 12.16 -22.96
N PHE A 343 8.87 11.41 -23.07
CA PHE A 343 8.50 10.41 -22.08
C PHE A 343 9.54 9.29 -22.01
N VAL A 344 9.98 8.74 -23.15
CA VAL A 344 11.00 7.68 -23.20
C VAL A 344 12.36 8.17 -22.70
N VAL A 345 12.77 9.39 -23.03
CA VAL A 345 14.00 10.01 -22.51
C VAL A 345 13.93 10.19 -20.99
N SER A 346 12.80 10.68 -20.47
CA SER A 346 12.59 10.83 -19.02
C SER A 346 12.61 9.48 -18.30
N LEU A 347 12.08 8.43 -18.92
CA LEU A 347 12.14 7.07 -18.42
C LEU A 347 13.58 6.54 -18.38
N ALA A 348 14.36 6.81 -19.43
CA ALA A 348 15.77 6.43 -19.50
C ALA A 348 16.62 7.15 -18.44
N VAL A 349 16.46 8.47 -18.28
CA VAL A 349 17.11 9.25 -17.21
C VAL A 349 16.74 8.70 -15.84
N SER A 350 15.46 8.40 -15.60
CA SER A 350 15.01 7.77 -14.35
C SER A 350 15.68 6.41 -14.13
N GLY A 351 15.84 5.61 -15.19
CA GLY A 351 16.53 4.32 -15.16
C GLY A 351 18.00 4.45 -14.77
N VAL A 352 18.72 5.43 -15.34
CA VAL A 352 20.10 5.76 -14.99
C VAL A 352 20.21 6.16 -13.52
N LEU A 353 19.35 7.06 -13.05
CA LEU A 353 19.37 7.52 -11.65
C LEU A 353 19.09 6.37 -10.67
N LEU A 354 18.14 5.49 -10.99
CA LEU A 354 17.86 4.29 -10.18
C LEU A 354 19.04 3.32 -10.15
N LEU A 355 19.69 3.11 -11.30
CA LEU A 355 20.85 2.24 -11.42
C LEU A 355 22.03 2.79 -10.61
N LEU A 356 22.36 4.06 -10.78
CA LEU A 356 23.44 4.73 -10.04
C LEU A 356 23.18 4.74 -8.53
N ARG A 357 21.95 5.03 -8.10
CA ARG A 357 21.57 5.01 -6.68
C ARG A 357 21.63 3.60 -6.10
N GLY A 358 21.15 2.59 -6.83
CA GLY A 358 21.22 1.19 -6.40
C GLY A 358 22.65 0.68 -6.29
N LEU A 359 23.51 1.02 -7.26
CA LEU A 359 24.93 0.70 -7.24
C LEU A 359 25.67 1.42 -6.11
N TRP A 360 25.31 2.66 -5.82
CA TRP A 360 25.82 3.41 -4.68
C TRP A 360 25.45 2.76 -3.34
N ASP A 361 24.19 2.36 -3.17
CA ASP A 361 23.71 1.67 -1.97
C ASP A 361 24.36 0.27 -1.79
N LEU A 362 24.68 -0.40 -2.90
CA LEU A 362 25.47 -1.64 -2.94
C LEU A 362 26.91 -1.41 -2.51
N ALA A 363 27.58 -0.40 -3.09
CA ALA A 363 29.01 -0.12 -2.89
C ALA A 363 29.31 0.45 -1.50
N THR A 364 28.46 1.34 -0.98
CA THR A 364 28.67 2.00 0.32
C THR A 364 28.23 1.15 1.51
N GLY A 365 27.62 -0.01 1.26
CA GLY A 365 27.33 -1.01 2.28
C GLY A 365 26.53 -0.48 3.49
N GLY A 366 25.72 0.57 3.33
CA GLY A 366 24.92 1.11 4.41
C GLY A 366 25.67 1.93 5.46
N LEU A 367 26.77 2.63 5.15
CA LEU A 367 27.30 3.69 6.01
C LEU A 367 26.49 4.99 5.88
N GLY A 368 25.20 4.91 6.19
CA GLY A 368 24.37 6.08 6.48
C GLY A 368 24.30 6.25 7.99
N ARG A 369 25.15 7.16 8.51
CA ARG A 369 25.20 7.70 9.89
C ARG A 369 24.12 7.15 10.82
N GLU A 370 24.50 6.38 11.83
CA GLU A 370 23.68 6.23 13.03
C GLU A 370 23.45 7.63 13.62
N PRO A 371 22.22 8.17 13.66
CA PRO A 371 21.94 9.34 14.46
C PRO A 371 21.78 8.84 15.90
N GLY A 372 22.88 8.83 16.66
CA GLY A 372 22.80 8.62 18.10
C GLY A 372 23.82 7.68 18.74
N ARG A 373 25.10 7.71 18.35
CA ARG A 373 26.14 7.46 19.36
C ARG A 373 26.44 8.79 20.05
N PRO A 374 26.03 9.01 21.31
CA PRO A 374 26.63 10.08 22.08
C PRO A 374 28.14 9.82 22.12
N HIS A 375 28.91 10.86 21.81
CA HIS A 375 30.34 10.86 22.07
C HIS A 375 30.53 10.67 23.58
N GLU A 376 30.82 9.44 24.02
CA GLU A 376 31.57 9.22 25.25
C GLU A 376 32.97 9.81 25.00
N LEU A 377 33.13 11.07 25.40
CA LEU A 377 34.44 11.67 25.61
C LEU A 377 35.03 11.00 26.85
N SER A 378 35.70 9.86 26.66
CA SER A 378 36.72 9.40 27.59
C SER A 378 37.93 10.31 27.44
N GLY A 379 38.25 11.07 28.49
CA GLY A 379 39.42 11.92 28.53
C GLY A 379 39.68 12.44 29.93
N SER A 380 39.90 11.54 30.89
CA SER A 380 40.58 11.88 32.14
C SER A 380 42.07 12.10 31.87
N ALA A 381 42.68 12.98 32.68
CA ALA A 381 44.10 13.23 32.90
C ALA A 381 44.77 14.28 31.99
N ARG A 382 44.83 15.53 32.47
CA ARG A 382 45.92 16.00 33.34
C ARG A 382 45.50 17.21 34.16
#